data_AF-A0A3D0MRK5-F1
#
_entry.id   AF-A0A3D0MRK5-F1
#
_cell.length_a   1.000
_cell.length_b   1.000
_cell.length_c   1.000
_cell.angle_alpha   90.00
_cell.angle_beta   90.00
_cell.angle_gamma   90.00
#
_symmetry.space_group_name_H-M   'P 1'
#
loop_
_entity.id
_entity.type
_entity.pdbx_description
1 polymer ?
#
loop_
_entity_poly.entity_id
_entity_poly.type
_entity_poly.pdbx_seq_one_letter_code
_entity_poly.pdbx_strand_id
1 'polypeptide(L)'
;MNKTYYEIDQETQNIILELQKKCIELDLGNISFQYYPTKARMEETEFYLTEYKDYWELVVKQRWAKTTDIYRIEGSGLNYQYSEKN
;
A
#
# COMPACT_ATOMS: atom_id res chain seq x y z
N MET A 1 -9.93 -10.26 -13.93
CA MET A 1 -9.09 -9.51 -12.97
C MET A 1 -9.93 -8.35 -12.49
N ASN A 2 -10.25 -8.31 -11.19
CA ASN A 2 -10.91 -7.13 -10.62
C ASN A 2 -9.95 -5.95 -10.76
N LYS A 3 -10.48 -4.81 -11.22
CA LYS A 3 -9.71 -3.62 -11.54
C LYS A 3 -9.39 -2.88 -10.25
N THR A 4 -8.12 -2.74 -9.91
CA THR A 4 -7.66 -1.85 -8.83
C THR A 4 -7.93 -0.39 -9.20
N TYR A 5 -8.11 0.47 -8.22
CA TYR A 5 -8.30 1.91 -8.46
C TYR A 5 -6.96 2.64 -8.59
N TYR A 6 -5.96 2.21 -7.83
CA TYR A 6 -4.59 2.67 -7.91
C TYR A 6 -3.71 1.65 -8.66
N GLU A 7 -2.90 2.15 -9.57
CA GLU A 7 -1.88 1.35 -10.25
C GLU A 7 -0.57 1.45 -9.47
N ILE A 8 -0.17 0.35 -8.83
CA ILE A 8 1.11 0.25 -8.15
C ILE A 8 2.18 -0.04 -9.21
N ASP A 9 2.98 0.96 -9.55
CA ASP A 9 4.15 0.79 -10.40
C ASP A 9 5.29 0.05 -9.67
N GLN A 10 6.29 -0.40 -10.45
CA GLN A 10 7.42 -1.18 -9.92
C GLN A 10 8.23 -0.40 -8.87
N GLU A 11 8.36 0.92 -9.02
CA GLU A 11 9.07 1.77 -8.07
C GLU A 11 8.33 1.78 -6.71
N THR A 12 7.02 2.00 -6.74
CA THR A 12 6.16 2.00 -5.55
C THR A 12 6.15 0.63 -4.87
N GLN A 13 6.07 -0.46 -5.64
CA GLN A 13 6.17 -1.81 -5.09
C GLN A 13 7.52 -2.02 -4.37
N ASN A 14 8.63 -1.58 -4.95
CA ASN A 14 9.94 -1.72 -4.31
C ASN A 14 10.01 -0.92 -3.00
N ILE A 15 9.48 0.31 -2.97
CA ILE A 15 9.42 1.12 -1.75
C ILE A 15 8.61 0.42 -0.66
N ILE A 16 7.44 -0.13 -1.00
CA ILE A 16 6.57 -0.86 -0.05
C ILE A 16 7.32 -2.05 0.57
N LEU A 17 8.01 -2.85 -0.25
CA LEU A 17 8.73 -4.03 0.23
C LEU A 17 9.96 -3.66 1.08
N GLU A 18 10.68 -2.59 0.73
CA GLU A 18 11.81 -2.11 1.54
C GLU A 18 11.35 -1.53 2.88
N LEU A 19 10.22 -0.80 2.90
CA LEU A 19 9.62 -0.32 4.15
C LEU A 19 9.15 -1.48 5.03
N GLN A 20 8.53 -2.51 4.46
CA GLN A 20 8.16 -3.72 5.20
C GLN A 20 9.37 -4.38 5.84
N LYS A 21 10.45 -4.62 5.07
CA LYS A 21 11.71 -5.17 5.61
C LYS A 21 12.24 -4.31 6.76
N LYS A 22 12.16 -2.98 6.60
CA LYS A 22 12.62 -2.05 7.64
C LYS A 22 11.80 -2.12 8.91
N CYS A 23 10.49 -2.28 8.79
CA CYS A 23 9.61 -2.51 9.94
C CYS A 23 9.97 -3.81 10.67
N ILE A 24 10.24 -4.90 9.94
CA ILE A 24 10.68 -6.18 10.52
C ILE A 24 12.02 -6.02 11.24
N GLU A 25 12.99 -5.31 10.65
CA GLU A 25 14.29 -5.02 11.28
C GLU A 25 14.17 -4.22 12.57
N LEU A 26 13.17 -3.34 12.66
CA LEU A 26 12.97 -2.40 13.77
C LEU A 26 11.95 -2.89 14.80
N ASP A 27 11.37 -4.09 14.63
CA ASP A 27 10.30 -4.63 15.48
C ASP A 27 9.06 -3.69 15.53
N LEU A 28 8.62 -3.20 14.36
CA LEU A 28 7.46 -2.33 14.20
C LEU A 28 6.29 -3.05 13.52
N GLY A 29 5.11 -3.04 14.14
CA GLY A 29 3.92 -3.70 13.60
C GLY A 29 3.12 -2.91 12.54
N ASN A 30 3.47 -1.65 12.27
CA ASN A 30 2.86 -0.87 11.18
C ASN A 30 3.72 0.30 10.71
N ILE A 31 3.39 0.82 9.53
CA ILE A 31 3.87 2.09 9.02
C ILE A 31 2.83 2.66 8.05
N SER A 32 2.77 3.98 7.95
CA SER A 32 2.03 4.66 6.89
C SER A 32 2.89 5.71 6.23
N PHE A 33 2.73 5.89 4.92
CA PHE A 33 3.41 6.95 4.18
C PHE A 33 2.53 7.50 3.07
N GLN A 34 2.91 8.67 2.59
CA GLN A 34 2.37 9.31 1.40
C GLN A 34 3.53 9.93 0.63
N TYR A 35 3.42 10.01 -0.69
CA TYR A 35 4.41 10.71 -1.49
C TYR A 35 4.33 12.22 -1.25
N TYR A 36 5.44 12.92 -1.48
CA TYR A 36 5.42 14.37 -1.55
C TYR A 36 4.48 14.83 -2.67
N PRO A 37 3.67 15.88 -2.42
CA PRO A 37 2.76 16.41 -3.42
C PRO A 37 3.55 16.97 -4.60
N THR A 38 3.14 16.62 -5.81
CA THR A 38 3.73 17.16 -7.05
C THR A 38 2.62 17.56 -8.02
N LYS A 39 2.92 18.35 -9.04
CA LYS A 39 1.95 18.68 -10.10
C LYS A 39 1.37 17.43 -10.79
N ALA A 40 2.10 16.32 -10.82
CA ALA A 40 1.66 15.06 -11.41
C ALA A 40 0.91 14.16 -10.40
N ARG A 41 1.14 14.33 -9.09
CA ARG A 41 0.51 13.57 -8.01
C ARG A 41 -0.38 14.51 -7.19
N MET A 42 -1.51 14.89 -7.79
CA MET A 42 -2.51 15.76 -7.17
C MET A 42 -3.49 14.99 -6.27
N GLU A 43 -3.67 13.69 -6.51
CA GLU A 43 -4.45 12.81 -5.64
C GLU A 43 -3.64 12.49 -4.37
N GLU A 44 -4.19 12.80 -3.20
CA GLU A 44 -3.64 12.33 -1.92
C GLU A 44 -3.82 10.81 -1.83
N THR A 45 -2.74 10.08 -2.15
CA THR A 45 -2.67 8.62 -1.99
C THR A 45 -1.87 8.27 -0.74
N GLU A 46 -2.52 7.58 0.19
CA GLU A 46 -1.93 7.10 1.44
C GLU A 46 -1.74 5.59 1.38
N PHE A 47 -0.57 5.13 1.83
CA PHE A 47 -0.22 3.73 1.93
C PHE A 47 -0.11 3.36 3.41
N TYR A 48 -0.79 2.30 3.81
CA TYR A 48 -0.71 1.74 5.17
C TYR A 48 -0.24 0.30 5.08
N LEU A 49 0.87 -0.01 5.74
CA LEU A 49 1.32 -1.36 5.96
C LEU A 49 1.03 -1.75 7.41
N THR A 50 0.41 -2.91 7.62
CA THR A 50 0.11 -3.42 8.96
C THR A 50 0.43 -4.90 9.03
N GLU A 51 1.14 -5.29 10.08
CA GLU A 51 1.41 -6.68 10.40
C GLU A 51 0.21 -7.31 11.10
N TYR A 52 -0.27 -8.40 10.53
CA TYR A 52 -1.16 -9.35 11.19
C TYR A 52 -0.36 -10.61 11.55
N LYS A 53 -0.97 -11.48 12.35
CA LYS A 53 -0.34 -12.68 12.90
C LYS A 53 0.47 -13.51 11.88
N ASP A 54 -0.03 -13.63 10.65
CA ASP A 54 0.54 -14.53 9.64
C ASP A 54 0.92 -13.81 8.32
N TYR A 55 0.63 -12.51 8.20
CA TYR A 55 0.84 -11.76 6.95
C TYR A 55 0.93 -10.26 7.18
N TRP A 56 1.49 -9.56 6.19
CA TRP A 56 1.42 -8.10 6.10
C TRP A 56 0.31 -7.69 5.13
N GLU A 57 -0.48 -6.69 5.51
CA GLU A 57 -1.49 -6.08 4.65
C GLU A 57 -1.01 -4.72 4.18
N LEU A 58 -1.25 -4.43 2.91
CA LEU A 58 -1.11 -3.10 2.33
C LEU A 58 -2.50 -2.57 2.01
N VAL A 59 -2.81 -1.38 2.53
CA VAL A 59 -4.00 -0.62 2.21
C VAL A 59 -3.59 0.66 1.47
N VAL A 60 -4.10 0.84 0.26
CA VAL A 60 -3.87 2.03 -0.57
C VAL A 60 -5.15 2.84 -0.62
N LYS A 61 -5.15 4.04 -0.04
CA LYS A 61 -6.32 4.93 0.03
C LYS A 61 -6.12 6.13 -0.88
N GLN A 62 -7.08 6.39 -1.77
CA GLN A 62 -7.14 7.62 -2.57
C GLN A 62 -8.25 8.51 -2.02
N ARG A 63 -7.88 9.59 -1.34
CA ARG A 63 -8.82 10.38 -0.52
C ARG A 63 -9.90 11.09 -1.32
N TRP A 64 -9.58 11.67 -2.47
CA TRP A 64 -10.55 12.42 -3.26
C TRP A 64 -11.41 11.48 -4.10
N ALA A 65 -10.82 10.40 -4.60
CA ALA A 65 -11.55 9.34 -5.30
C ALA A 65 -12.43 8.48 -4.37
N LYS A 66 -12.18 8.54 -3.05
CA LYS A 66 -12.82 7.73 -2.00
C LYS A 66 -12.74 6.23 -2.27
N THR A 67 -11.62 5.80 -2.84
CA THR A 67 -11.35 4.41 -3.17
C THR A 67 -10.28 3.86 -2.25
N THR A 68 -10.35 2.56 -1.98
CA THR A 68 -9.36 1.85 -1.19
C THR A 68 -9.07 0.50 -1.86
N ASP A 69 -7.80 0.21 -2.10
CA ASP A 69 -7.35 -1.09 -2.58
C ASP A 69 -6.61 -1.83 -1.46
N ILE A 70 -6.91 -3.11 -1.28
CA ILE A 70 -6.36 -3.94 -0.21
C ILE A 70 -5.56 -5.09 -0.83
N TYR A 71 -4.34 -5.28 -0.34
CA TYR A 71 -3.41 -6.32 -0.79
C TYR A 71 -2.84 -7.06 0.43
N ARG A 72 -2.50 -8.34 0.23
CA ARG A 72 -1.62 -9.08 1.13
C ARG A 72 -0.23 -9.14 0.56
N ILE A 73 0.78 -9.01 1.41
CA ILE A 73 2.17 -9.18 1.02
C ILE A 73 2.57 -10.63 1.30
N GLU A 74 2.88 -11.37 0.24
CA GLU A 74 3.34 -12.76 0.32
C GLU A 74 4.68 -12.89 -0.40
N GLY A 75 5.74 -13.16 0.36
CA GLY A 75 7.11 -13.15 -0.17
C GLY A 75 7.48 -11.77 -0.71
N SER A 76 7.71 -11.67 -2.02
CA SER A 76 8.00 -10.42 -2.73
C SER A 76 6.83 -9.88 -3.55
N GLY A 77 5.65 -10.48 -3.43
CA GLY A 77 4.46 -10.14 -4.23
C GLY A 77 3.41 -9.36 -3.44
N LEU A 78 2.71 -8.45 -4.14
CA LEU A 78 1.48 -7.82 -3.66
C LEU A 78 0.28 -8.57 -4.24
N ASN A 79 -0.37 -9.38 -3.42
CA ASN A 79 -1.54 -10.16 -3.80
C ASN A 79 -2.81 -9.38 -3.53
N TYR A 80 -3.43 -8.87 -4.60
CA TYR A 80 -4.70 -8.15 -4.53
C TYR A 80 -5.80 -8.99 -3.87
N GLN A 81 -6.55 -8.37 -2.95
CA GLN A 81 -7.67 -9.00 -2.26
C GLN A 81 -9.00 -8.44 -2.77
N TYR A 82 -9.25 -7.15 -2.53
CA TYR A 82 -10.48 -6.47 -2.90
C TYR A 82 -10.27 -4.96 -2.91
N SER A 83 -11.28 -4.24 -3.39
CA SER A 83 -11.33 -2.79 -3.37
C SER A 83 -12.67 -2.33 -2.80
N GLU A 84 -12.65 -1.18 -2.13
CA GLU A 84 -13.82 -0.51 -1.59
C GLU A 84 -13.97 0.87 -2.23
N LYS A 85 -15.23 1.31 -2.40
CA LYS A 85 -15.55 2.67 -2.83
C LYS A 85 -16.60 3.25 -1.90
N ASN A 86 -16.26 4.37 -1.26
CA ASN A 86 -17.07 5.08 -0.27
C ASN A 86 -17.75 6.33 -0.83
#